data_AF-A0A921MYN3-F1
#
_entry.id   AF-A0A921MYN3-F1
#
_cell.length_a   1.000
_cell.length_b   1.000
_cell.length_c   1.000
_cell.angle_alpha   90.00
_cell.angle_beta   90.00
_cell.angle_gamma   90.00
#
_symmetry.space_group_name_H-M   'P 1'
#
loop_
_entity.id
_entity.type
_entity.pdbx_description
1 polymer ?
#
loop_
_entity_poly.entity_id
_entity_poly.type
_entity_poly.pdbx_seq_one_letter_code
_entity_poly.pdbx_strand_id
1 'polypeptide(L)'
;MDEIKMYFFTIFKVFLLLSSIFIILTIIKYLRDKNKNKKINNLNMRCSRGISKQIENKNKDNSYKVIDKYSTNEKVYKYNNGDLYKGEFVNGKRQGFGICVFSNKEKYEGIWKDDLMHSIGKYTYNNGCTYSGDFRNGVAEGIGTYTYKNNDIYKGHFLNNKKEGKGVLYYKDGSKYIGMWKDNLKCGNGKLIKSNGDIYIGEFSNDKINGKGEYIYSNGDKYTGEFKDNVFHGHGCYINSIGDIYEGEYRYGLKKGYGTLKTVDGIIYEGEFKDDLFEGNGRFKYKNEEIYEGDFKRGERDGIGTCICGLYKYIGEWKNNKKGKIGTYYLSSKVIIDIVIENDILNGIYKINDEEKYINNIDLNVIEEKDMLENIEKYLNDNINHHNYS
;
A
#
# COMPACT_ATOMS: atom_id res chain seq x y z
N MET A 1 19.33 -13.90 39.17
CA MET A 1 18.75 -12.65 38.62
C MET A 1 19.57 -12.10 37.45
N ASP A 2 20.90 -12.18 37.50
CA ASP A 2 21.78 -11.74 36.40
C ASP A 2 21.77 -12.65 35.16
N GLU A 3 21.52 -13.96 35.32
CA GLU A 3 21.35 -14.88 34.18
C GLU A 3 20.08 -14.58 33.37
N ILE A 4 18.99 -14.15 34.03
CA ILE A 4 17.74 -13.76 33.37
C ILE A 4 17.92 -12.42 32.63
N LYS A 5 18.66 -11.47 33.22
CA LYS A 5 19.04 -10.22 32.54
C LYS A 5 19.89 -10.49 31.30
N MET A 6 20.85 -11.40 31.37
CA MET A 6 21.65 -11.85 30.23
C MET A 6 20.81 -12.53 29.14
N TYR A 7 19.82 -13.34 29.52
CA TYR A 7 18.91 -13.99 28.58
C TYR A 7 18.02 -12.97 27.84
N PHE A 8 17.45 -11.99 28.57
CA PHE A 8 16.68 -10.90 27.97
C PHE A 8 17.53 -9.99 27.08
N PHE A 9 18.75 -9.66 27.48
CA PHE A 9 19.66 -8.86 26.66
C PHE A 9 20.07 -9.59 25.38
N THR A 10 20.21 -10.91 25.44
CA THR A 10 20.54 -11.76 24.29
C THR A 10 19.34 -11.87 23.34
N ILE A 11 18.13 -12.09 23.86
CA ILE A 11 16.89 -12.07 23.07
C ILE A 11 16.67 -10.71 22.42
N PHE A 12 16.89 -9.61 23.15
CA PHE A 12 16.75 -8.25 22.63
C PHE A 12 17.77 -7.94 21.53
N LYS A 13 19.03 -8.40 21.68
CA LYS A 13 20.04 -8.30 20.61
C LYS A 13 19.68 -9.17 19.40
N VAL A 14 19.14 -10.36 19.59
CA VAL A 14 18.63 -11.21 18.51
C VAL A 14 17.43 -10.54 17.81
N PHE A 15 16.56 -9.86 18.54
CA PHE A 15 15.44 -9.10 17.97
C PHE A 15 15.88 -7.85 17.19
N LEU A 16 16.91 -7.14 17.68
CA LEU A 16 17.54 -6.02 16.95
C LEU A 16 18.30 -6.51 15.70
N LEU A 17 18.91 -7.69 15.75
CA LEU A 17 19.54 -8.33 14.60
C LEU A 17 18.48 -8.83 13.60
N LEU A 18 17.37 -9.39 14.06
CA LEU A 18 16.27 -9.85 13.20
C LEU A 18 15.52 -8.68 12.55
N SER A 19 15.32 -7.56 13.26
CA SER A 19 14.70 -6.35 12.69
C SER A 19 15.62 -5.66 11.67
N SER A 20 16.93 -5.61 11.91
CA SER A 20 17.90 -5.11 10.93
C SER A 20 18.05 -6.06 9.73
N ILE A 21 17.99 -7.38 9.94
CA ILE A 21 17.91 -8.37 8.85
C ILE A 21 16.60 -8.22 8.06
N PHE A 22 15.47 -7.94 8.71
CA PHE A 22 14.20 -7.70 8.02
C PHE A 22 14.25 -6.42 7.18
N ILE A 23 14.86 -5.35 7.68
CA ILE A 23 15.10 -4.12 6.92
C ILE A 23 16.06 -4.37 5.75
N ILE A 24 17.14 -5.12 5.96
CA ILE A 24 18.09 -5.51 4.90
C ILE A 24 17.42 -6.42 3.86
N LEU A 25 16.62 -7.41 4.27
CA LEU A 25 15.84 -8.26 3.35
C LEU A 25 14.78 -7.44 2.60
N THR A 26 14.19 -6.44 3.23
CA THR A 26 13.25 -5.50 2.59
C THR A 26 13.97 -4.60 1.58
N ILE A 27 15.19 -4.12 1.91
CA ILE A 27 16.04 -3.35 1.00
C ILE A 27 16.57 -4.24 -0.13
N ILE A 28 16.97 -5.49 0.12
CA ILE A 28 17.39 -6.46 -0.89
C ILE A 28 16.20 -6.83 -1.78
N LYS A 29 15.00 -7.02 -1.23
CA LYS A 29 13.77 -7.24 -1.99
C LYS A 29 13.44 -6.01 -2.84
N TYR A 30 13.54 -4.80 -2.29
CA TYR A 30 13.38 -3.54 -3.01
C TYR A 30 14.45 -3.34 -4.11
N LEU A 31 15.72 -3.68 -3.87
CA LEU A 31 16.80 -3.60 -4.85
C LEU A 31 16.68 -4.71 -5.91
N ARG A 32 16.23 -5.91 -5.53
CA ARG A 32 15.90 -7.02 -6.42
C ARG A 32 14.70 -6.67 -7.29
N ASP A 33 13.69 -6.03 -6.74
CA ASP A 33 12.51 -5.54 -7.44
C ASP A 33 12.83 -4.30 -8.28
N LYS A 34 13.79 -3.45 -7.87
CA LYS A 34 14.34 -2.36 -8.69
C LYS A 34 15.15 -2.91 -9.87
N ASN A 35 15.91 -3.99 -9.69
CA ASN A 35 16.64 -4.68 -10.76
C ASN A 35 15.72 -5.53 -11.65
N LYS A 36 14.67 -6.16 -11.11
CA LYS A 36 13.57 -6.75 -11.88
C LYS A 36 12.80 -5.67 -12.63
N ASN A 37 12.54 -4.50 -12.04
CA ASN A 37 11.92 -3.35 -12.69
C ASN A 37 12.87 -2.70 -13.70
N LYS A 38 14.20 -2.79 -13.57
CA LYS A 38 15.13 -2.40 -14.64
C LYS A 38 15.10 -3.42 -15.80
N LYS A 39 14.86 -4.71 -15.51
CA LYS A 39 14.64 -5.78 -16.50
C LYS A 39 13.24 -5.76 -17.13
N ILE A 40 12.22 -5.33 -16.39
CA ILE A 40 10.81 -5.19 -16.81
C ILE A 40 10.58 -3.83 -17.50
N ASN A 41 11.25 -2.76 -17.08
CA ASN A 41 11.32 -1.51 -17.84
C ASN A 41 12.09 -1.68 -19.14
N ASN A 42 12.99 -2.67 -19.23
CA ASN A 42 13.59 -3.10 -20.51
C ASN A 42 12.66 -4.02 -21.35
N LEU A 43 11.58 -4.55 -20.77
CA LEU A 43 10.50 -5.24 -21.49
C LEU A 43 9.38 -4.27 -21.92
N ASN A 44 9.34 -3.05 -21.35
CA ASN A 44 8.48 -1.97 -21.82
C ASN A 44 9.06 -1.31 -23.08
N MET A 45 8.58 -1.84 -24.20
CA MET A 45 8.32 -1.15 -25.48
C MET A 45 9.52 -0.67 -26.31
N ARG A 46 9.99 -1.57 -27.17
CA ARG A 46 10.51 -1.25 -28.53
C ARG A 46 9.46 -1.50 -29.64
N CYS A 47 8.16 -1.48 -29.33
CA CYS A 47 7.11 -1.88 -30.28
C CYS A 47 6.56 -0.75 -31.17
N SER A 48 6.82 0.53 -30.86
CA SER A 48 6.44 1.63 -31.75
C SER A 48 7.32 1.72 -33.01
N ARG A 49 8.52 1.11 -32.98
CA ARG A 49 9.51 1.22 -34.06
C ARG A 49 9.11 0.49 -35.35
N GLY A 50 8.28 -0.55 -35.29
CA GLY A 50 7.86 -1.29 -36.49
C GLY A 50 6.94 -0.44 -37.37
N ILE A 51 5.92 0.16 -36.76
CA ILE A 51 4.94 1.00 -37.44
C ILE A 51 5.53 2.38 -37.79
N SER A 52 6.31 3.00 -36.88
CA SER A 52 6.90 4.32 -37.14
C SER A 52 7.89 4.32 -38.31
N LYS A 53 8.59 3.21 -38.57
CA LYS A 53 9.53 3.07 -39.69
C LYS A 53 8.86 3.11 -41.08
N GLN A 54 7.56 2.84 -41.19
CA GLN A 54 6.86 3.00 -42.47
C GLN A 54 6.68 4.47 -42.85
N ILE A 55 6.52 5.37 -41.87
CA ILE A 55 6.35 6.81 -42.11
C ILE A 55 7.68 7.46 -42.57
N GLU A 56 8.82 6.95 -42.12
CA GLU A 56 10.15 7.45 -42.52
C GLU A 56 10.58 6.98 -43.94
N ASN A 57 10.01 5.90 -44.47
CA ASN A 57 10.35 5.37 -45.80
C ASN A 57 9.50 6.00 -46.93
N LYS A 58 9.25 7.31 -46.90
CA LYS A 58 8.46 8.03 -47.93
C LYS A 58 9.09 8.07 -49.34
N ASN A 59 10.35 7.65 -49.49
CA ASN A 59 11.13 7.79 -50.74
C ASN A 59 11.86 6.49 -51.14
N LYS A 60 11.15 5.36 -51.31
CA LYS A 60 11.78 4.16 -51.90
C LYS A 60 10.97 3.60 -53.07
N ASP A 61 11.74 3.19 -54.07
CA ASP A 61 11.39 2.60 -55.35
C ASP A 61 10.20 1.62 -55.26
N ASN A 62 9.07 1.97 -55.88
CA ASN A 62 7.83 1.18 -55.91
C ASN A 62 7.89 -0.03 -56.85
N SER A 63 9.06 -0.37 -57.38
CA SER A 63 9.21 -1.49 -58.29
C SER A 63 9.07 -2.83 -57.54
N TYR A 64 8.21 -3.70 -58.07
CA TYR A 64 7.99 -5.06 -57.59
C TYR A 64 8.06 -6.06 -58.75
N LYS A 65 8.37 -7.32 -58.44
CA LYS A 65 8.29 -8.45 -59.38
C LYS A 65 7.10 -9.34 -59.01
N VAL A 66 6.36 -9.80 -60.01
CA VAL A 66 5.26 -10.77 -59.81
C VAL A 66 5.86 -12.17 -59.66
N ILE A 67 5.45 -12.89 -58.63
CA ILE A 67 5.79 -14.30 -58.42
C ILE A 67 4.51 -15.10 -58.65
N ASP A 68 4.40 -15.74 -59.82
CA ASP A 68 3.33 -16.71 -60.07
C ASP A 68 3.78 -18.08 -59.57
N LYS A 69 3.09 -18.61 -58.55
CA LYS A 69 3.33 -19.95 -58.03
C LYS A 69 2.03 -20.76 -58.11
N TYR A 70 1.91 -21.51 -59.22
CA TYR A 70 0.80 -22.41 -59.58
C TYR A 70 -0.51 -21.72 -60.02
N SER A 71 -1.23 -22.34 -60.98
CA SER A 71 -2.47 -21.93 -61.68
C SER A 71 -3.66 -21.53 -60.79
N THR A 72 -3.45 -20.57 -59.91
CA THR A 72 -4.48 -19.84 -59.18
C THR A 72 -4.36 -18.38 -59.62
N ASN A 73 -5.46 -17.69 -59.88
CA ASN A 73 -5.49 -16.28 -60.30
C ASN A 73 -4.97 -15.29 -59.22
N GLU A 74 -4.16 -15.75 -58.27
CA GLU A 74 -3.73 -15.02 -57.09
C GLU A 74 -2.26 -14.61 -57.20
N LYS A 75 -2.01 -13.39 -57.68
CA LYS A 75 -0.65 -12.84 -57.84
C LYS A 75 -0.05 -12.41 -56.50
N VAL A 76 1.21 -12.80 -56.26
CA VAL A 76 2.02 -12.29 -55.15
C VAL A 76 3.09 -11.36 -55.69
N TYR A 77 3.18 -10.17 -55.10
CA TYR A 77 4.10 -9.11 -55.50
C TYR A 77 5.27 -9.05 -54.53
N LYS A 78 6.49 -9.26 -55.04
CA LYS A 78 7.73 -9.13 -54.27
C LYS A 78 8.40 -7.80 -54.57
N TYR A 79 8.44 -6.93 -53.57
CA TYR A 79 9.08 -5.62 -53.66
C TYR A 79 10.60 -5.75 -53.52
N ASN A 80 11.33 -4.75 -54.03
CA ASN A 80 12.80 -4.72 -53.94
C ASN A 80 13.32 -4.69 -52.49
N ASN A 81 12.55 -4.12 -51.57
CA ASN A 81 12.88 -4.12 -50.14
C ASN A 81 12.70 -5.50 -49.48
N GLY A 82 12.20 -6.50 -50.21
CA GLY A 82 11.95 -7.86 -49.72
C GLY A 82 10.53 -8.08 -49.18
N ASP A 83 9.68 -7.06 -49.17
CA ASP A 83 8.28 -7.21 -48.76
C ASP A 83 7.52 -8.05 -49.79
N LEU A 84 6.57 -8.85 -49.30
CA LEU A 84 5.65 -9.63 -50.11
C LEU A 84 4.25 -9.09 -49.89
N TYR A 85 3.51 -8.84 -50.97
CA TYR A 85 2.12 -8.38 -50.90
C TYR A 85 1.23 -9.26 -51.76
N LYS A 86 0.03 -9.55 -51.26
CA LYS A 86 -1.07 -10.17 -51.98
C LYS A 86 -2.32 -9.36 -51.68
N GLY A 87 -2.90 -8.71 -52.69
CA GLY A 87 -4.09 -7.89 -52.53
C GLY A 87 -4.35 -7.01 -53.74
N GLU A 88 -5.34 -6.13 -53.60
CA GLU A 88 -5.79 -5.25 -54.68
C GLU A 88 -4.87 -4.03 -54.85
N PHE A 89 -4.89 -3.47 -56.06
CA PHE A 89 -4.22 -2.22 -56.41
C PHE A 89 -5.20 -1.30 -57.12
N VAL A 90 -5.13 -0.01 -56.81
CA VAL A 90 -5.80 1.06 -57.57
C VAL A 90 -4.77 2.13 -57.86
N ASN A 91 -4.63 2.52 -59.13
CA ASN A 91 -3.64 3.52 -59.59
C ASN A 91 -2.20 3.21 -59.12
N GLY A 92 -1.82 1.93 -59.15
CA GLY A 92 -0.47 1.49 -58.77
C GLY A 92 -0.19 1.47 -57.26
N LYS A 93 -1.18 1.79 -56.41
CA LYS A 93 -1.06 1.76 -54.95
C LYS A 93 -1.89 0.62 -54.36
N ARG A 94 -1.43 0.04 -53.24
CA ARG A 94 -2.19 -0.97 -52.50
C ARG A 94 -3.50 -0.36 -52.00
N GLN A 95 -4.59 -1.07 -52.28
CA GLN A 95 -5.95 -0.67 -51.97
C GLN A 95 -6.74 -1.90 -51.51
N GLY A 96 -7.86 -1.69 -50.80
CA GLY A 96 -8.78 -2.77 -50.47
C GLY A 96 -8.17 -3.79 -49.52
N PHE A 97 -8.70 -5.01 -49.49
CA PHE A 97 -8.14 -6.04 -48.62
C PHE A 97 -6.80 -6.57 -49.17
N GLY A 98 -5.81 -6.71 -48.30
CA GLY A 98 -4.51 -7.23 -48.67
C GLY A 98 -3.69 -7.75 -47.51
N ILE A 99 -2.80 -8.69 -47.83
CA ILE A 99 -1.85 -9.31 -46.92
C ILE A 99 -0.45 -8.84 -47.32
N CYS A 100 0.27 -8.23 -46.38
CA CYS A 100 1.68 -7.90 -46.56
C CYS A 100 2.53 -8.65 -45.52
N VAL A 101 3.52 -9.40 -45.99
CA VAL A 101 4.61 -9.94 -45.17
C VAL A 101 5.82 -9.05 -45.40
N PHE A 102 6.19 -8.28 -44.39
CA PHE A 102 7.31 -7.36 -44.46
C PHE A 102 8.65 -8.13 -44.40
N SER A 103 9.69 -7.56 -44.97
CA SER A 103 11.06 -8.07 -44.97
C SER A 103 11.62 -8.36 -43.55
N ASN A 104 11.12 -7.65 -42.54
CA ASN A 104 11.44 -7.87 -41.13
C ASN A 104 10.63 -9.02 -40.47
N LYS A 105 9.86 -9.79 -41.27
CA LYS A 105 8.97 -10.89 -40.89
C LYS A 105 7.70 -10.49 -40.14
N GLU A 106 7.41 -9.19 -40.03
CA GLU A 106 6.11 -8.72 -39.55
C GLU A 106 5.05 -8.98 -40.63
N LYS A 107 3.78 -9.12 -40.22
CA LYS A 107 2.67 -9.37 -41.16
C LYS A 107 1.54 -8.40 -40.87
N TYR A 108 0.99 -7.79 -41.92
CA TYR A 108 -0.31 -7.11 -41.88
C TYR A 108 -1.32 -7.85 -42.76
N GLU A 109 -2.55 -7.94 -42.30
CA GLU A 109 -3.68 -8.55 -42.99
C GLU A 109 -4.91 -7.69 -42.70
N GLY A 110 -5.37 -6.92 -43.70
CA GLY A 110 -6.44 -5.94 -43.49
C GLY A 110 -6.63 -5.01 -44.67
N ILE A 111 -7.38 -3.94 -44.44
CA ILE A 111 -7.67 -2.95 -45.48
C ILE A 111 -6.46 -2.03 -45.70
N TRP A 112 -6.21 -1.71 -46.96
CA TRP A 112 -5.21 -0.76 -47.45
C TRP A 112 -5.91 0.40 -48.14
N LYS A 113 -5.35 1.60 -47.97
CA LYS A 113 -5.75 2.80 -48.69
C LYS A 113 -4.51 3.60 -49.04
N ASP A 114 -4.26 3.83 -50.33
CA ASP A 114 -3.10 4.58 -50.81
C ASP A 114 -1.77 4.11 -50.19
N ASP A 115 -1.51 2.80 -50.22
CA ASP A 115 -0.34 2.14 -49.62
C ASP A 115 -0.24 2.17 -48.08
N LEU A 116 -1.25 2.67 -47.39
CA LEU A 116 -1.29 2.73 -45.93
C LEU A 116 -2.28 1.72 -45.35
N MET A 117 -1.90 1.09 -44.23
CA MET A 117 -2.82 0.27 -43.43
C MET A 117 -3.98 1.15 -42.96
N HIS A 118 -5.20 0.67 -43.14
CA HIS A 118 -6.42 1.45 -42.93
C HIS A 118 -7.57 0.57 -42.42
N SER A 119 -8.55 1.16 -41.75
CA SER A 119 -9.74 0.48 -41.23
C SER A 119 -9.39 -0.79 -40.43
N ILE A 120 -10.19 -1.85 -40.53
CA ILE A 120 -9.97 -3.09 -39.78
C ILE A 120 -8.77 -3.86 -40.35
N GLY A 121 -7.88 -4.27 -39.46
CA GLY A 121 -6.78 -5.15 -39.82
C GLY A 121 -6.18 -5.89 -38.62
N LYS A 122 -5.27 -6.80 -38.93
CA LYS A 122 -4.45 -7.53 -37.98
C LYS A 122 -2.98 -7.35 -38.30
N TYR A 123 -2.21 -6.95 -37.31
CA TYR A 123 -0.77 -6.83 -37.38
C TYR A 123 -0.10 -7.83 -36.46
N THR A 124 0.78 -8.67 -37.01
CA THR A 124 1.61 -9.62 -36.27
C THR A 124 3.04 -9.10 -36.24
N TYR A 125 3.52 -8.80 -35.03
CA TYR A 125 4.87 -8.31 -34.81
C TYR A 125 5.88 -9.46 -34.77
N ASN A 126 7.13 -9.18 -35.09
CA ASN A 126 8.20 -10.18 -35.12
C ASN A 126 8.50 -10.79 -33.73
N ASN A 127 8.12 -10.09 -32.66
CA ASN A 127 8.27 -10.54 -31.28
C ASN A 127 7.15 -11.49 -30.83
N GLY A 128 6.18 -11.79 -31.70
CA GLY A 128 5.04 -12.65 -31.42
C GLY A 128 3.82 -11.94 -30.82
N CYS A 129 3.89 -10.63 -30.57
CA CYS A 129 2.70 -9.86 -30.22
C CYS A 129 1.78 -9.72 -31.45
N THR A 130 0.49 -9.49 -31.21
CA THR A 130 -0.45 -9.15 -32.29
C THR A 130 -1.31 -7.96 -31.89
N TYR A 131 -1.69 -7.16 -32.87
CA TYR A 131 -2.73 -6.15 -32.78
C TYR A 131 -3.86 -6.51 -33.75
N SER A 132 -5.11 -6.32 -33.36
CA SER A 132 -6.28 -6.47 -34.23
C SER A 132 -7.28 -5.37 -33.90
N GLY A 133 -7.61 -4.52 -34.87
CA GLY A 133 -8.43 -3.34 -34.63
C GLY A 133 -8.34 -2.32 -35.74
N ASP A 134 -8.67 -1.08 -35.38
CA ASP A 134 -8.71 0.07 -36.29
C ASP A 134 -7.32 0.62 -36.63
N PHE A 135 -7.08 0.81 -37.92
CA PHE A 135 -5.93 1.49 -38.48
C PHE A 135 -6.36 2.79 -39.18
N ARG A 136 -5.57 3.84 -39.01
CA ARG A 136 -5.69 5.08 -39.77
C ARG A 136 -4.31 5.52 -40.24
N ASN A 137 -4.16 5.75 -41.54
CA ASN A 137 -2.92 6.24 -42.16
C ASN A 137 -1.66 5.47 -41.72
N GLY A 138 -1.76 4.14 -41.65
CA GLY A 138 -0.64 3.28 -41.28
C GLY A 138 -0.43 3.08 -39.78
N VAL A 139 -1.21 3.70 -38.90
CA VAL A 139 -1.07 3.55 -37.44
C VAL A 139 -2.31 2.95 -36.80
N ALA A 140 -2.15 2.21 -35.71
CA ALA A 140 -3.24 1.78 -34.85
C ALA A 140 -3.89 3.00 -34.18
N GLU A 141 -5.16 3.25 -34.49
CA GLU A 141 -5.93 4.41 -34.04
C GLU A 141 -7.42 4.07 -34.05
N GLY A 142 -8.06 4.10 -32.88
CA GLY A 142 -9.43 3.62 -32.69
C GLY A 142 -9.49 2.48 -31.68
N ILE A 143 -10.45 1.57 -31.82
CA ILE A 143 -10.63 0.44 -30.90
C ILE A 143 -9.80 -0.75 -31.41
N GLY A 144 -9.11 -1.42 -30.49
CA GLY A 144 -8.35 -2.62 -30.84
C GLY A 144 -8.09 -3.55 -29.68
N THR A 145 -7.61 -4.73 -30.04
CA THR A 145 -7.09 -5.74 -29.14
C THR A 145 -5.60 -5.91 -29.40
N TYR A 146 -4.78 -5.79 -28.37
CA TYR A 146 -3.36 -6.10 -28.41
C TYR A 146 -3.07 -7.31 -27.54
N THR A 147 -2.62 -8.40 -28.17
CA THR A 147 -2.21 -9.63 -27.49
C THR A 147 -0.70 -9.64 -27.38
N TYR A 148 -0.21 -9.68 -26.14
CA TYR A 148 1.21 -9.74 -25.83
C TYR A 148 1.77 -11.16 -26.01
N LYS A 149 3.10 -11.28 -26.17
CA LYS A 149 3.79 -12.57 -26.27
C LYS A 149 3.53 -13.48 -25.05
N ASN A 150 3.32 -12.90 -23.86
CA ASN A 150 3.01 -13.63 -22.64
C ASN A 150 1.52 -14.00 -22.51
N ASN A 151 0.71 -13.77 -23.55
CA ASN A 151 -0.74 -13.94 -23.59
C ASN A 151 -1.54 -12.96 -22.70
N ASP A 152 -0.93 -11.89 -22.20
CA ASP A 152 -1.71 -10.76 -21.70
C ASP A 152 -2.49 -10.15 -22.87
N ILE A 153 -3.66 -9.59 -22.61
CA ILE A 153 -4.56 -9.04 -23.63
C ILE A 153 -5.02 -7.66 -23.19
N TYR A 154 -4.66 -6.63 -23.94
CA TYR A 154 -5.27 -5.32 -23.83
C TYR A 154 -6.42 -5.19 -24.82
N LYS A 155 -7.56 -4.66 -24.38
CA LYS A 155 -8.70 -4.26 -25.23
C LYS A 155 -9.07 -2.83 -24.89
N GLY A 156 -9.07 -1.93 -25.87
CA GLY A 156 -9.39 -0.54 -25.62
C GLY A 156 -9.01 0.38 -26.75
N HIS A 157 -8.92 1.66 -26.42
CA HIS A 157 -8.61 2.71 -27.38
C HIS A 157 -7.10 2.85 -27.62
N PHE A 158 -6.78 3.14 -28.88
CA PHE A 158 -5.45 3.42 -29.35
C PHE A 158 -5.42 4.80 -30.02
N LEU A 159 -4.33 5.52 -29.82
CA LEU A 159 -4.00 6.76 -30.52
C LEU A 159 -2.52 6.69 -30.91
N ASN A 160 -2.22 6.81 -32.20
CA ASN A 160 -0.85 6.79 -32.71
C ASN A 160 -0.01 5.60 -32.20
N ASN A 161 -0.57 4.39 -32.27
CA ASN A 161 0.04 3.14 -31.79
C ASN A 161 0.24 3.03 -30.27
N LYS A 162 -0.35 3.92 -29.48
CA LYS A 162 -0.30 3.87 -28.01
C LYS A 162 -1.68 3.61 -27.43
N LYS A 163 -1.75 2.84 -26.34
CA LYS A 163 -2.98 2.72 -25.54
C LYS A 163 -3.30 4.09 -24.94
N GLU A 164 -4.53 4.55 -25.14
CA GLU A 164 -5.00 5.89 -24.77
C GLU A 164 -6.47 5.80 -24.37
N GLY A 165 -6.94 6.61 -23.41
CA GLY A 165 -8.34 6.60 -23.00
C GLY A 165 -8.75 5.33 -22.24
N LYS A 166 -10.00 4.88 -22.41
CA LYS A 166 -10.54 3.72 -21.68
C LYS A 166 -10.00 2.40 -22.24
N GLY A 167 -9.63 1.47 -21.36
CA GLY A 167 -9.25 0.13 -21.77
C GLY A 167 -9.17 -0.87 -20.62
N VAL A 168 -9.20 -2.15 -20.99
CA VAL A 168 -9.10 -3.29 -20.09
C VAL A 168 -7.84 -4.09 -20.45
N LEU A 169 -6.99 -4.35 -19.46
CA LEU A 169 -5.86 -5.26 -19.59
C LEU A 169 -6.15 -6.52 -18.78
N TYR A 170 -6.26 -7.65 -19.47
CA TYR A 170 -6.32 -8.98 -18.90
C TYR A 170 -4.91 -9.53 -18.81
N TYR A 171 -4.52 -9.98 -17.62
CA TYR A 171 -3.23 -10.62 -17.41
C TYR A 171 -3.39 -12.14 -17.47
N LYS A 172 -2.37 -12.83 -17.95
CA LYS A 172 -2.34 -14.30 -18.01
C LYS A 172 -2.51 -14.96 -16.65
N ASP A 173 -2.10 -14.29 -15.57
CA ASP A 173 -2.23 -14.78 -14.20
C ASP A 173 -3.69 -14.73 -13.67
N GLY A 174 -4.63 -14.16 -14.43
CA GLY A 174 -6.03 -13.98 -14.03
C GLY A 174 -6.34 -12.59 -13.47
N SER A 175 -5.33 -11.77 -13.19
CA SER A 175 -5.53 -10.37 -12.82
C SER A 175 -6.16 -9.58 -13.99
N LYS A 176 -6.86 -8.48 -13.68
CA LYS A 176 -7.35 -7.54 -14.70
C LYS A 176 -7.32 -6.10 -14.21
N TYR A 177 -6.94 -5.19 -15.09
CA TYR A 177 -7.07 -3.74 -14.90
C TYR A 177 -8.14 -3.18 -15.82
N ILE A 178 -9.03 -2.35 -15.29
CA ILE A 178 -10.10 -1.67 -16.02
C ILE A 178 -9.97 -0.18 -15.69
N GLY A 179 -9.61 0.67 -16.65
CA GLY A 179 -9.44 2.09 -16.35
C GLY A 179 -8.89 2.92 -17.49
N MET A 180 -8.33 4.07 -17.13
CA MET A 180 -7.79 5.04 -18.07
C MET A 180 -6.31 4.75 -18.39
N TRP A 181 -5.95 5.06 -19.63
CA TRP A 181 -4.62 4.88 -20.20
C TRP A 181 -4.17 6.18 -20.84
N LYS A 182 -2.88 6.48 -20.72
CA LYS A 182 -2.23 7.58 -21.43
C LYS A 182 -0.82 7.14 -21.78
N ASP A 183 -0.44 7.32 -23.03
CA ASP A 183 0.91 6.99 -23.49
C ASP A 183 1.38 5.56 -23.12
N ASN A 184 0.47 4.58 -23.18
CA ASN A 184 0.66 3.19 -22.75
C ASN A 184 0.71 2.88 -21.25
N LEU A 185 0.61 3.90 -20.40
CA LEU A 185 0.64 3.77 -18.93
C LEU A 185 -0.77 3.88 -18.37
N LYS A 186 -1.07 3.15 -17.29
CA LYS A 186 -2.30 3.35 -16.51
C LYS A 186 -2.25 4.74 -15.89
N CYS A 187 -3.36 5.46 -15.96
CA CYS A 187 -3.52 6.78 -15.38
C CYS A 187 -4.96 6.97 -14.88
N GLY A 188 -5.24 8.08 -14.20
CA GLY A 188 -6.59 8.46 -13.76
C GLY A 188 -7.29 7.37 -12.95
N ASN A 189 -8.62 7.36 -13.00
CA ASN A 189 -9.40 6.37 -12.27
C ASN A 189 -9.33 4.98 -12.92
N GLY A 190 -9.19 3.95 -12.09
CA GLY A 190 -9.22 2.56 -12.52
C GLY A 190 -9.54 1.57 -11.40
N LYS A 191 -9.82 0.35 -11.82
CA LYS A 191 -10.03 -0.82 -10.95
C LYS A 191 -9.03 -1.89 -11.32
N LEU A 192 -8.23 -2.33 -10.36
CA LEU A 192 -7.32 -3.47 -10.48
C LEU A 192 -7.86 -4.62 -9.64
N ILE A 193 -8.13 -5.75 -10.27
CA ILE A 193 -8.50 -7.00 -9.60
C ILE A 193 -7.31 -7.94 -9.78
N LYS A 194 -6.72 -8.39 -8.69
CA LYS A 194 -5.56 -9.29 -8.71
C LYS A 194 -6.01 -10.75 -8.68
N SER A 195 -5.14 -11.62 -9.17
CA SER A 195 -5.35 -13.08 -9.18
C SER A 195 -5.49 -13.69 -7.78
N ASN A 196 -4.94 -13.05 -6.75
CA ASN A 196 -5.10 -13.44 -5.34
C ASN A 196 -6.43 -12.98 -4.71
N GLY A 197 -7.30 -12.32 -5.48
CA GLY A 197 -8.59 -11.80 -5.02
C GLY A 197 -8.57 -10.35 -4.51
N ASP A 198 -7.39 -9.74 -4.32
CA ASP A 198 -7.31 -8.34 -3.91
C ASP A 198 -7.91 -7.42 -4.98
N ILE A 199 -8.55 -6.34 -4.54
CA ILE A 199 -9.17 -5.35 -5.40
C ILE A 199 -8.68 -3.96 -4.98
N TYR A 200 -8.19 -3.18 -5.94
CA TYR A 200 -7.97 -1.75 -5.77
C TYR A 200 -8.91 -0.97 -6.69
N ILE A 201 -9.53 0.08 -6.15
CA ILE A 201 -10.37 1.03 -6.88
C ILE A 201 -9.88 2.43 -6.52
N GLY A 202 -9.42 3.19 -7.51
CA GLY A 202 -8.94 4.54 -7.25
C GLY A 202 -8.08 5.09 -8.35
N GLU A 203 -7.26 6.06 -7.99
CA GLU A 203 -6.41 6.79 -8.92
C GLU A 203 -5.11 6.02 -9.26
N PHE A 204 -4.64 6.24 -10.49
CA PHE A 204 -3.38 5.72 -11.03
C PHE A 204 -2.59 6.87 -11.67
N SER A 205 -1.27 6.81 -11.57
CA SER A 205 -0.35 7.70 -12.27
C SER A 205 0.90 6.93 -12.66
N ASN A 206 1.25 6.96 -13.95
CA ASN A 206 2.42 6.28 -14.51
C ASN A 206 2.53 4.80 -14.08
N ASP A 207 1.48 4.01 -14.33
CA ASP A 207 1.35 2.59 -13.95
C ASP A 207 1.27 2.28 -12.45
N LYS A 208 1.34 3.29 -11.58
CA LYS A 208 1.32 3.12 -10.12
C LYS A 208 0.02 3.62 -9.51
N ILE A 209 -0.42 2.94 -8.45
CA ILE A 209 -1.47 3.41 -7.55
C ILE A 209 -0.97 4.70 -6.86
N ASN A 210 -1.73 5.78 -7.01
CA ASN A 210 -1.42 7.12 -6.48
C ASN A 210 -2.74 7.87 -6.23
N GLY A 211 -2.74 8.91 -5.40
CA GLY A 211 -3.95 9.71 -5.15
C GLY A 211 -4.91 8.96 -4.23
N LYS A 212 -6.21 9.22 -4.33
CA LYS A 212 -7.20 8.60 -3.45
C LYS A 212 -7.65 7.24 -3.99
N GLY A 213 -7.90 6.30 -3.08
CA GLY A 213 -8.43 5.00 -3.45
C GLY A 213 -8.87 4.13 -2.28
N GLU A 214 -9.38 2.97 -2.64
CA GLU A 214 -9.81 1.90 -1.75
C GLU A 214 -9.10 0.61 -2.17
N TYR A 215 -8.45 -0.05 -1.21
CA TYR A 215 -7.84 -1.36 -1.37
C TYR A 215 -8.57 -2.36 -0.49
N ILE A 216 -9.18 -3.37 -1.10
CA ILE A 216 -9.88 -4.47 -0.46
C ILE A 216 -9.00 -5.71 -0.62
N TYR A 217 -8.51 -6.24 0.49
CA TYR A 217 -7.70 -7.44 0.51
C TYR A 217 -8.58 -8.68 0.48
N SER A 218 -8.08 -9.77 -0.11
CA SER A 218 -8.83 -11.03 -0.16
C SER A 218 -9.03 -11.69 1.20
N ASN A 219 -8.24 -11.30 2.22
CA ASN A 219 -8.43 -11.74 3.61
C ASN A 219 -9.56 -10.98 4.34
N GLY A 220 -10.18 -9.97 3.71
CA GLY A 220 -11.23 -9.15 4.30
C GLY A 220 -10.75 -7.81 4.87
N ASP A 221 -9.44 -7.57 4.95
CA ASP A 221 -8.90 -6.27 5.34
C ASP A 221 -9.26 -5.22 4.27
N LYS A 222 -9.36 -3.95 4.69
CA LYS A 222 -9.71 -2.83 3.83
C LYS A 222 -8.92 -1.59 4.21
N TYR A 223 -8.42 -0.88 3.21
CA TYR A 223 -7.84 0.46 3.37
C TYR A 223 -8.56 1.45 2.46
N THR A 224 -8.93 2.61 2.99
CA THR A 224 -9.47 3.74 2.23
C THR A 224 -8.67 4.98 2.57
N GLY A 225 -8.02 5.60 1.60
CA GLY A 225 -7.14 6.74 1.88
C GLY A 225 -6.30 7.17 0.69
N GLU A 226 -5.22 7.88 0.98
CA GLU A 226 -4.27 8.33 -0.02
C GLU A 226 -3.15 7.31 -0.28
N PHE A 227 -2.67 7.30 -1.52
CA PHE A 227 -1.59 6.45 -1.97
C PHE A 227 -0.50 7.26 -2.65
N LYS A 228 0.72 6.79 -2.50
CA LYS A 228 1.88 7.30 -3.24
C LYS A 228 2.75 6.14 -3.68
N ASP A 229 3.01 6.02 -4.97
CA ASP A 229 3.88 5.00 -5.53
C ASP A 229 3.56 3.55 -5.08
N ASN A 230 2.27 3.20 -5.02
CA ASN A 230 1.73 1.90 -4.56
C ASN A 230 1.77 1.62 -3.05
N VAL A 231 2.08 2.60 -2.20
CA VAL A 231 2.01 2.45 -0.74
C VAL A 231 1.03 3.44 -0.12
N PHE A 232 0.48 3.10 1.04
CA PHE A 232 -0.36 4.01 1.83
C PHE A 232 0.42 5.28 2.19
N HIS A 233 -0.25 6.40 2.09
CA HIS A 233 0.31 7.71 2.35
C HIS A 233 -0.78 8.68 2.81
N GLY A 234 -0.40 9.89 3.25
CA GLY A 234 -1.36 10.93 3.64
C GLY A 234 -2.31 10.43 4.73
N HIS A 235 -3.59 10.78 4.64
CA HIS A 235 -4.59 10.29 5.58
C HIS A 235 -5.31 9.06 5.04
N GLY A 236 -5.64 8.11 5.93
CA GLY A 236 -6.42 6.94 5.56
C GLY A 236 -7.03 6.21 6.76
N CYS A 237 -7.97 5.33 6.44
CA CYS A 237 -8.66 4.45 7.36
C CYS A 237 -8.40 2.99 6.94
N TYR A 238 -7.82 2.21 7.84
CA TYR A 238 -7.60 0.77 7.72
C TYR A 238 -8.54 0.02 8.65
N ILE A 239 -9.28 -0.93 8.10
CA ILE A 239 -10.16 -1.83 8.84
C ILE A 239 -9.64 -3.24 8.59
N ASN A 240 -9.21 -3.94 9.65
CA ASN A 240 -8.83 -5.35 9.49
C ASN A 240 -10.07 -6.25 9.40
N SER A 241 -9.88 -7.49 8.98
CA SER A 241 -10.91 -8.51 8.79
C SER A 241 -11.69 -8.87 10.07
N ILE A 242 -11.14 -8.57 11.25
CA ILE A 242 -11.80 -8.79 12.54
C ILE A 242 -12.67 -7.58 12.92
N GLY A 243 -12.38 -6.39 12.37
CA GLY A 243 -13.11 -5.15 12.59
C GLY A 243 -12.34 -4.07 13.35
N ASP A 244 -11.05 -4.27 13.66
CA ASP A 244 -10.23 -3.22 14.26
C ASP A 244 -9.98 -2.13 13.22
N ILE A 245 -10.07 -0.87 13.67
CA ILE A 245 -9.99 0.32 12.85
C ILE A 245 -8.77 1.12 13.27
N TYR A 246 -7.94 1.51 12.30
CA TYR A 246 -7.02 2.63 12.46
C TYR A 246 -7.41 3.73 11.47
N GLU A 247 -7.56 4.96 11.96
CA GLU A 247 -7.76 6.14 11.13
C GLU A 247 -6.72 7.19 11.49
N GLY A 248 -5.96 7.65 10.51
CA GLY A 248 -4.91 8.64 10.77
C GLY A 248 -3.93 8.80 9.63
N GLU A 249 -2.79 9.38 9.95
CA GLU A 249 -1.72 9.67 9.01
C GLU A 249 -0.85 8.43 8.71
N TYR A 250 -0.37 8.36 7.46
CA TYR A 250 0.50 7.31 6.92
C TYR A 250 1.70 7.91 6.17
N ARG A 251 2.86 7.30 6.35
CA ARG A 251 4.07 7.62 5.56
C ARG A 251 4.76 6.35 5.11
N TYR A 252 4.78 6.13 3.80
CA TYR A 252 5.41 4.97 3.17
C TYR A 252 4.87 3.62 3.70
N GLY A 253 3.56 3.53 3.92
CA GLY A 253 2.92 2.32 4.41
C GLY A 253 2.85 2.17 5.94
N LEU A 254 3.54 3.02 6.71
CA LEU A 254 3.57 2.96 8.17
C LEU A 254 2.70 4.06 8.77
N LYS A 255 2.05 3.78 9.90
CA LYS A 255 1.33 4.78 10.69
C LYS A 255 2.32 5.82 11.21
N LYS A 256 1.96 7.09 11.09
CA LYS A 256 2.78 8.23 11.49
C LYS A 256 1.89 9.40 11.86
N GLY A 257 2.35 10.34 12.68
CA GLY A 257 1.56 11.54 12.99
C GLY A 257 0.37 11.20 13.88
N TYR A 258 -0.66 12.04 13.91
CA TYR A 258 -1.83 11.77 14.76
C TYR A 258 -2.74 10.71 14.14
N GLY A 259 -3.32 9.86 14.99
CA GLY A 259 -4.29 8.85 14.58
C GLY A 259 -5.09 8.27 15.74
N THR A 260 -6.11 7.51 15.37
CA THR A 260 -7.01 6.80 16.27
C THR A 260 -7.01 5.31 15.92
N LEU A 261 -6.69 4.46 16.89
CA LEU A 261 -6.84 3.01 16.83
C LEU A 261 -8.03 2.61 17.71
N LYS A 262 -8.96 1.84 17.16
CA LYS A 262 -10.11 1.26 17.88
C LYS A 262 -10.15 -0.23 17.57
N THR A 263 -10.08 -1.06 18.59
CA THR A 263 -10.19 -2.51 18.42
C THR A 263 -11.59 -3.00 18.78
N VAL A 264 -11.97 -4.17 18.27
CA VAL A 264 -13.27 -4.78 18.58
C VAL A 264 -13.40 -5.20 20.04
N ASP A 265 -12.29 -5.41 20.75
CA ASP A 265 -12.26 -5.74 22.18
C ASP A 265 -12.30 -4.52 23.10
N GLY A 266 -12.52 -3.32 22.53
CA GLY A 266 -12.79 -2.09 23.28
C GLY A 266 -11.57 -1.24 23.60
N ILE A 267 -10.37 -1.61 23.13
CA ILE A 267 -9.18 -0.78 23.25
C ILE A 267 -9.32 0.42 22.31
N ILE A 268 -9.03 1.61 22.83
CA ILE A 268 -9.00 2.84 22.04
C ILE A 268 -7.69 3.57 22.32
N TYR A 269 -6.94 3.90 21.29
CA TYR A 269 -5.81 4.82 21.39
C TYR A 269 -6.03 6.01 20.46
N GLU A 270 -5.81 7.21 20.97
CA GLU A 270 -5.85 8.47 20.23
C GLU A 270 -4.58 9.25 20.56
N GLY A 271 -3.71 9.46 19.58
CA GLY A 271 -2.42 10.12 19.84
C GLY A 271 -1.45 10.04 18.67
N GLU A 272 -0.18 10.37 18.94
CA GLU A 272 0.88 10.36 17.95
C GLU A 272 1.43 8.95 17.67
N PHE A 273 1.72 8.68 16.40
CA PHE A 273 2.34 7.47 15.91
C PHE A 273 3.68 7.77 15.25
N LYS A 274 4.62 6.85 15.41
CA LYS A 274 5.89 6.85 14.70
C LYS A 274 6.26 5.44 14.27
N ASP A 275 6.15 5.21 12.96
CA ASP A 275 6.53 3.94 12.32
C ASP A 275 5.80 2.75 12.98
N ASP A 276 4.45 2.86 13.05
CA ASP A 276 3.50 1.91 13.67
C ASP A 276 3.46 1.84 15.20
N LEU A 277 4.34 2.56 15.91
CA LEU A 277 4.37 2.59 17.37
C LEU A 277 3.70 3.86 17.92
N PHE A 278 3.07 3.76 19.09
CA PHE A 278 2.66 4.94 19.86
C PHE A 278 3.91 5.74 20.26
N GLU A 279 3.87 7.04 20.07
CA GLU A 279 4.95 7.98 20.36
C GLU A 279 4.31 9.30 20.84
N GLY A 280 5.05 10.18 21.48
CA GLY A 280 4.55 11.52 21.83
C GLY A 280 3.36 11.47 22.79
N ASN A 281 2.46 12.45 22.71
CA ASN A 281 1.30 12.49 23.60
C ASN A 281 0.14 11.64 23.05
N GLY A 282 -0.55 10.94 23.95
CA GLY A 282 -1.74 10.18 23.57
C GLY A 282 -2.63 9.80 24.75
N ARG A 283 -3.82 9.32 24.40
CA ARG A 283 -4.86 8.80 25.27
C ARG A 283 -5.14 7.35 24.92
N PHE A 284 -4.94 6.44 25.87
CA PHE A 284 -5.16 5.01 25.73
C PHE A 284 -6.26 4.56 26.71
N LYS A 285 -7.40 4.10 26.19
CA LYS A 285 -8.43 3.38 26.93
C LYS A 285 -8.18 1.88 26.78
N TYR A 286 -7.91 1.22 27.89
CA TYR A 286 -7.70 -0.23 27.98
C TYR A 286 -9.03 -0.98 28.04
N LYS A 287 -8.96 -2.29 27.80
CA LYS A 287 -10.11 -3.20 27.85
C LYS A 287 -10.80 -3.26 29.21
N ASN A 288 -10.06 -3.04 30.29
CA ASN A 288 -10.58 -2.97 31.66
C ASN A 288 -11.17 -1.58 32.01
N GLU A 289 -11.39 -0.72 31.03
CA GLU A 289 -11.84 0.68 31.17
C GLU A 289 -10.83 1.62 31.85
N GLU A 290 -9.62 1.16 32.18
CA GLU A 290 -8.52 2.04 32.60
C GLU A 290 -8.20 3.02 31.45
N ILE A 291 -7.90 4.27 31.80
CA ILE A 291 -7.50 5.30 30.84
C ILE A 291 -6.12 5.80 31.24
N TYR A 292 -5.20 5.84 30.28
CA TYR A 292 -3.94 6.55 30.40
C TYR A 292 -3.90 7.73 29.43
N GLU A 293 -3.50 8.90 29.92
CA GLU A 293 -3.28 10.12 29.13
C GLU A 293 -1.90 10.67 29.45
N GLY A 294 -0.99 10.68 28.46
CA GLY A 294 0.37 11.15 28.69
C GLY A 294 1.35 10.75 27.59
N ASP A 295 2.63 10.77 27.95
CA ASP A 295 3.74 10.51 27.05
C ASP A 295 3.93 9.02 26.73
N PHE A 296 4.14 8.74 25.44
CA PHE A 296 4.50 7.44 24.89
C PHE A 296 5.84 7.50 24.19
N LYS A 297 6.60 6.41 24.31
CA LYS A 297 7.85 6.21 23.57
C LYS A 297 7.93 4.77 23.11
N ARG A 298 8.03 4.56 21.79
CA ARG A 298 8.14 3.22 21.19
C ARG A 298 7.04 2.25 21.65
N GLY A 299 5.81 2.74 21.81
CA GLY A 299 4.65 1.94 22.21
C GLY A 299 4.45 1.80 23.72
N GLU A 300 5.35 2.32 24.56
CA GLU A 300 5.28 2.20 26.01
C GLU A 300 4.97 3.55 26.68
N ARG A 301 4.26 3.53 27.81
CA ARG A 301 4.10 4.70 28.69
C ARG A 301 5.48 5.09 29.22
N ASP A 302 5.98 6.27 28.85
CA ASP A 302 7.32 6.76 29.17
C ASP A 302 7.34 8.30 29.14
N GLY A 303 7.49 8.92 30.30
CA GLY A 303 7.38 10.37 30.50
C GLY A 303 6.37 10.72 31.58
N ILE A 304 5.65 11.84 31.44
CA ILE A 304 4.61 12.24 32.40
C ILE A 304 3.25 11.77 31.91
N GLY A 305 2.44 11.23 32.81
CA GLY A 305 1.10 10.79 32.45
C GLY A 305 0.15 10.62 33.62
N THR A 306 -1.13 10.67 33.27
CA THR A 306 -2.26 10.44 34.16
C THR A 306 -2.85 9.07 33.86
N CYS A 307 -2.98 8.21 34.86
CA CYS A 307 -3.75 6.96 34.78
C CYS A 307 -5.02 7.11 35.62
N ILE A 308 -6.16 6.73 35.07
CA ILE A 308 -7.47 6.80 35.70
C ILE A 308 -8.07 5.39 35.65
N CYS A 309 -8.47 4.88 36.80
CA CYS A 309 -9.28 3.68 36.92
C CYS A 309 -10.50 3.98 37.81
N GLY A 310 -11.36 2.98 38.03
CA GLY A 310 -12.58 3.16 38.82
C GLY A 310 -12.35 3.57 40.28
N LEU A 311 -11.17 3.27 40.84
CA LEU A 311 -10.84 3.53 42.25
C LEU A 311 -10.02 4.81 42.47
N TYR A 312 -9.14 5.15 41.53
CA TYR A 312 -8.19 6.23 41.71
C TYR A 312 -7.76 6.87 40.39
N LYS A 313 -7.20 8.06 40.52
CA LYS A 313 -6.41 8.74 39.49
C LYS A 313 -4.97 8.88 39.98
N TYR A 314 -4.00 8.42 39.20
CA TYR A 314 -2.57 8.63 39.42
C TYR A 314 -2.04 9.64 38.43
N ILE A 315 -1.23 10.60 38.89
CA ILE A 315 -0.47 11.53 38.04
C ILE A 315 1.00 11.41 38.42
N GLY A 316 1.88 11.16 37.46
CA GLY A 316 3.31 11.12 37.77
C GLY A 316 4.18 10.68 36.62
N GLU A 317 5.43 10.34 36.96
CA GLU A 317 6.38 9.78 36.03
C GLU A 317 5.99 8.35 35.63
N TRP A 318 6.38 7.96 34.43
CA TRP A 318 6.26 6.62 33.87
C TRP A 318 7.56 6.23 33.17
N LYS A 319 7.95 4.97 33.33
CA LYS A 319 9.06 4.38 32.60
C LYS A 319 8.76 2.95 32.19
N ASN A 320 8.80 2.69 30.89
CA ASN A 320 8.57 1.36 30.30
C ASN A 320 7.30 0.69 30.85
N ASN A 321 6.17 1.41 30.79
CA ASN A 321 4.87 0.98 31.33
C ASN A 321 4.74 0.86 32.85
N LYS A 322 5.78 1.16 33.63
CA LYS A 322 5.74 1.20 35.10
C LYS A 322 5.68 2.64 35.60
N LYS A 323 5.09 2.85 36.77
CA LYS A 323 5.14 4.15 37.47
C LYS A 323 6.60 4.47 37.81
N GLY A 324 6.98 5.73 37.62
CA GLY A 324 8.31 6.25 37.89
C GLY A 324 8.52 6.58 39.36
N LYS A 325 9.50 7.45 39.65
CA LYS A 325 9.94 7.68 41.04
C LYS A 325 8.96 8.49 41.86
N ILE A 326 8.22 9.41 41.24
CA ILE A 326 7.37 10.36 41.96
C ILE A 326 6.01 10.40 41.27
N GLY A 327 4.96 10.47 42.09
CA GLY A 327 3.60 10.71 41.62
C GLY A 327 2.63 11.01 42.74
N THR A 328 1.37 11.23 42.36
CA THR A 328 0.28 11.58 43.27
C THR A 328 -0.94 10.75 42.94
N TYR A 329 -1.52 10.08 43.94
CA TYR A 329 -2.83 9.46 43.85
C TYR A 329 -3.93 10.42 44.31
N TYR A 330 -5.04 10.38 43.60
CA TYR A 330 -6.30 11.01 43.96
C TYR A 330 -7.32 9.89 44.09
N LEU A 331 -7.77 9.62 45.31
CA LEU A 331 -8.74 8.58 45.59
C LEU A 331 -10.18 9.10 45.46
N SER A 332 -11.16 8.20 45.33
CA SER A 332 -12.58 8.56 45.28
C SER A 332 -13.08 9.28 46.54
N SER A 333 -12.49 8.99 47.69
CA SER A 333 -12.70 9.67 48.98
C SER A 333 -12.20 11.12 49.01
N LYS A 334 -11.64 11.63 47.90
CA LYS A 334 -10.98 12.94 47.75
C LYS A 334 -9.67 13.06 48.55
N VAL A 335 -9.15 11.96 49.08
CA VAL A 335 -7.81 11.93 49.67
C VAL A 335 -6.76 11.97 48.57
N ILE A 336 -5.73 12.79 48.82
CA ILE A 336 -4.57 12.95 47.95
C ILE A 336 -3.37 12.31 48.66
N ILE A 337 -2.67 11.44 47.94
CA ILE A 337 -1.49 10.73 48.45
C ILE A 337 -0.30 11.06 47.54
N ASP A 338 0.65 11.83 48.04
CA ASP A 338 1.92 12.04 47.35
C ASP A 338 2.85 10.87 47.65
N ILE A 339 3.47 10.30 46.62
CA ILE A 339 4.30 9.11 46.74
C ILE A 339 5.68 9.28 46.12
N VAL A 340 6.63 8.55 46.68
CA VAL A 340 7.97 8.32 46.15
C VAL A 340 8.22 6.81 46.08
N ILE A 341 8.67 6.33 44.92
CA ILE A 341 9.02 4.93 44.66
C ILE A 341 10.52 4.84 44.40
N GLU A 342 11.24 4.12 45.26
CA GLU A 342 12.66 3.84 45.10
C GLU A 342 12.92 2.34 45.26
N ASN A 343 13.55 1.72 44.26
CA ASN A 343 13.82 0.27 44.25
C ASN A 343 12.57 -0.58 44.54
N ASP A 344 11.44 -0.24 43.90
CA ASP A 344 10.12 -0.87 44.08
C ASP A 344 9.54 -0.72 45.51
N ILE A 345 10.13 0.10 46.37
CA ILE A 345 9.60 0.47 47.68
C ILE A 345 8.84 1.79 47.55
N LEU A 346 7.54 1.75 47.83
CA LEU A 346 6.67 2.91 47.88
C LEU A 346 6.64 3.49 49.29
N ASN A 347 6.91 4.79 49.37
CA ASN A 347 6.64 5.63 50.52
C ASN A 347 5.67 6.75 50.09
N GLY A 348 4.84 7.24 51.00
CA GLY A 348 3.88 8.28 50.68
C GLY A 348 3.36 9.02 51.89
N ILE A 349 2.74 10.17 51.64
CA ILE A 349 2.16 11.04 52.64
C ILE A 349 0.77 11.43 52.17
N TYR A 350 -0.20 11.42 53.09
CA TYR A 350 -1.56 11.91 52.84
C TYR A 350 -2.11 12.63 54.07
N LYS A 351 -3.13 13.45 53.89
CA LYS A 351 -3.76 14.22 54.98
C LYS A 351 -5.18 13.75 55.24
N ILE A 352 -5.51 13.56 56.52
CA ILE A 352 -6.88 13.40 57.02
C ILE A 352 -7.07 14.43 58.14
N ASN A 353 -8.11 15.26 58.09
CA ASN A 353 -8.45 16.24 59.13
C ASN A 353 -7.24 17.12 59.54
N ASP A 354 -6.49 17.61 58.55
CA ASP A 354 -5.25 18.38 58.71
C ASP A 354 -4.07 17.65 59.39
N GLU A 355 -4.21 16.37 59.75
CA GLU A 355 -3.11 15.52 60.23
C GLU A 355 -2.45 14.77 59.08
N GLU A 356 -1.11 14.84 59.03
CA GLU A 356 -0.30 14.05 58.10
C GLU A 356 -0.20 12.59 58.57
N LYS A 357 -0.50 11.68 57.66
CA LYS A 357 -0.33 10.25 57.81
C LYS A 357 0.70 9.76 56.79
N TYR A 358 1.46 8.74 57.18
CA TYR A 358 2.59 8.24 56.41
C TYR A 358 2.34 6.80 55.96
N ILE A 359 2.65 6.51 54.70
CA ILE A 359 2.73 5.18 54.12
C ILE A 359 4.21 4.88 53.95
N ASN A 360 4.73 3.85 54.62
CA ASN A 360 6.17 3.56 54.60
C ASN A 360 6.44 2.11 54.23
N ASN A 361 7.50 1.88 53.47
CA ASN A 361 8.07 0.56 53.18
C ASN A 361 7.09 -0.44 52.53
N ILE A 362 6.27 0.00 51.58
CA ILE A 362 5.42 -0.91 50.81
C ILE A 362 6.24 -1.48 49.64
N ASP A 363 6.59 -2.76 49.72
CA ASP A 363 7.24 -3.48 48.61
C ASP A 363 6.21 -3.86 47.54
N LEU A 364 6.29 -3.19 46.39
CA LEU A 364 5.40 -3.38 45.25
C LEU A 364 5.60 -4.74 44.55
N ASN A 365 6.63 -5.52 44.92
CA ASN A 365 6.78 -6.91 44.47
C ASN A 365 5.96 -7.91 45.29
N VAL A 366 5.54 -7.51 46.50
CA VAL A 366 4.85 -8.38 47.46
C VAL A 366 3.37 -8.05 47.54
N ILE A 367 3.01 -6.77 47.48
CA ILE A 367 1.63 -6.30 47.61
C ILE A 367 1.20 -5.69 46.29
N GLU A 368 0.06 -6.13 45.76
CA GLU A 368 -0.56 -5.46 44.63
C GLU A 368 -0.98 -4.06 45.05
N GLU A 369 -0.47 -3.06 44.34
CA GLU A 369 -0.72 -1.65 44.63
C GLU A 369 -2.23 -1.33 44.72
N LYS A 370 -3.04 -2.00 43.90
CA LYS A 370 -4.50 -1.90 43.93
C LYS A 370 -5.08 -2.30 45.28
N ASP A 371 -4.66 -3.42 45.85
CA ASP A 371 -5.15 -3.89 47.16
C ASP A 371 -4.77 -2.92 48.27
N MET A 372 -3.57 -2.33 48.20
CA MET A 372 -3.13 -1.30 49.13
C MET A 372 -4.05 -0.07 49.07
N LEU A 373 -4.35 0.44 47.87
CA LEU A 373 -5.23 1.60 47.69
C LEU A 373 -6.69 1.29 48.08
N GLU A 374 -7.20 0.09 47.80
CA GLU A 374 -8.54 -0.33 48.23
C GLU A 374 -8.65 -0.41 49.76
N ASN A 375 -7.62 -0.91 50.43
CA ASN A 375 -7.57 -0.96 51.90
C ASN A 375 -7.55 0.44 52.52
N ILE A 376 -6.76 1.37 51.95
CA ILE A 376 -6.74 2.77 52.40
C ILE A 376 -8.12 3.40 52.18
N GLU A 377 -8.70 3.23 50.99
CA GLU A 377 -10.01 3.78 50.66
C GLU A 377 -11.12 3.25 51.58
N LYS A 378 -11.09 1.95 51.90
CA LYS A 378 -12.01 1.33 52.85
C LYS A 378 -11.85 1.90 54.25
N TYR A 379 -10.61 1.98 54.75
CA TYR A 379 -10.32 2.56 56.07
C TYR A 379 -10.78 4.02 56.17
N LEU A 380 -10.59 4.81 55.12
CA LEU A 380 -11.04 6.20 55.05
C LEU A 380 -12.56 6.29 55.10
N ASN A 381 -13.27 5.48 54.31
CA ASN A 381 -14.73 5.47 54.30
C ASN A 381 -15.32 5.05 55.64
N ASP A 382 -14.74 4.07 56.34
CA ASP A 382 -15.22 3.64 57.65
C ASP A 382 -15.04 4.75 58.70
N ASN A 383 -13.91 5.45 58.71
CA ASN A 383 -13.61 6.49 59.72
C ASN A 383 -14.26 7.85 59.43
N ILE A 384 -14.40 8.25 58.16
CA ILE A 384 -15.10 9.48 57.79
C ILE A 384 -16.60 9.36 58.09
N ASN A 385 -17.20 8.18 57.88
CA ASN A 385 -18.62 7.96 58.17
C ASN A 385 -18.92 7.91 59.67
N HIS A 386 -17.97 7.49 60.52
CA HIS A 386 -18.16 7.49 61.97
C HIS A 386 -18.18 8.90 62.60
N HIS A 387 -17.60 9.91 61.96
CA HIS A 387 -17.61 11.29 62.46
C HIS A 387 -18.82 12.14 62.02
N ASN A 388 -19.63 11.66 61.06
CA ASN A 388 -20.85 12.35 60.64
C ASN A 388 -22.11 11.91 61.43
N TYR A 389 -21.98 10.98 62.38
CA TYR A 389 -23.07 10.49 63.23
C TYR A 389 -22.88 10.75 64.74
N SER A 390 -21.89 11.57 65.13
CA SER A 390 -21.65 11.94 66.54
C SER A 390 -22.19 13.31 66.89
#